data_AF-A0AAV0AUQ0-F1
#
_entry.id   AF-A0AAV0AUQ0-F1
#
_cell.length_a   1.000
_cell.length_b   1.000
_cell.length_c   1.000
_cell.angle_alpha   90.00
_cell.angle_beta   90.00
_cell.angle_gamma   90.00
#
_symmetry.space_group_name_H-M   'P 1'
#
loop_
_entity.id
_entity.type
_entity.pdbx_description
1 polymer ?
#
loop_
_entity_poly.entity_id
_entity_poly.type
_entity_poly.pdbx_seq_one_letter_code
_entity_poly.pdbx_strand_id
1 'polypeptide(L)'
;MHIQKRLKALSDKTGNLAEIDYSTAEALAFRTILEEGYEIRLSDQDSGQGAFRQRHALLTDQVVEGRTIVPLNQLSAKNSQPGNLEIVNSPLSKYAVLGFELGLSYLTSRLCLTFWEVKFGDFFNTAQVAVESSIDQ
;
A
#
# COMPACT_ATOMS: atom_id res chain seq x y z
N MET A 1 -19.69 -0.99 4.27
CA MET A 1 -19.99 0.46 4.24
C MET A 1 -19.02 1.26 3.36
N HIS A 2 -17.69 1.12 3.49
CA HIS A 2 -16.72 1.91 2.69
C HIS A 2 -16.61 1.50 1.22
N ILE A 3 -16.52 0.19 0.92
CA ILE A 3 -16.43 -0.32 -0.47
C ILE A 3 -17.67 0.05 -1.30
N GLN A 4 -18.87 -0.04 -0.71
CA GLN A 4 -20.13 0.33 -1.39
C GLN A 4 -20.18 1.83 -1.72
N LYS A 5 -19.66 2.70 -0.83
CA LYS A 5 -19.53 4.13 -1.10
C LYS A 5 -18.59 4.40 -2.28
N ARG A 6 -17.44 3.71 -2.34
CA ARG A 6 -16.52 3.81 -3.48
C ARG A 6 -17.15 3.37 -4.79
N LEU A 7 -17.83 2.22 -4.79
CA LEU A 7 -18.53 1.73 -5.99
C LEU A 7 -19.55 2.74 -6.49
N LYS A 8 -20.30 3.38 -5.57
CA LYS A 8 -21.25 4.41 -5.92
C LYS A 8 -20.56 5.63 -6.55
N ALA A 9 -19.49 6.15 -5.92
CA ALA A 9 -18.73 7.28 -6.43
C ALA A 9 -18.11 7.01 -7.81
N LEU A 10 -17.60 5.80 -8.04
CA LEU A 10 -17.05 5.38 -9.34
C LEU A 10 -18.12 5.14 -10.41
N SER A 11 -19.33 4.77 -10.01
CA SER A 11 -20.46 4.52 -10.93
C SER A 11 -21.14 5.82 -11.39
N ASP A 12 -20.94 6.92 -10.67
CA ASP A 12 -21.54 8.20 -11.02
C ASP A 12 -20.76 8.83 -12.19
N LYS A 13 -21.28 8.65 -13.40
CA LYS A 13 -20.67 9.11 -14.66
C LYS A 13 -20.76 10.63 -14.87
N THR A 14 -21.18 11.38 -13.86
CA THR A 14 -21.32 12.85 -13.91
C THR A 14 -19.98 13.59 -13.97
N GLY A 15 -18.85 12.90 -13.81
CA GLY A 15 -17.51 13.48 -14.00
C GLY A 15 -17.05 14.37 -12.84
N ASN A 16 -17.83 14.45 -11.76
CA ASN A 16 -17.43 15.15 -10.54
C ASN A 16 -16.42 14.28 -9.76
N LEU A 17 -15.13 14.47 -10.05
CA LEU A 17 -14.01 13.90 -9.29
C LEU A 17 -13.98 14.36 -7.82
N ALA A 18 -14.82 15.33 -7.45
CA ALA A 18 -14.90 15.93 -6.12
C ALA A 18 -15.34 14.96 -5.00
N GLU A 19 -15.86 13.77 -5.32
CA GLU A 19 -16.30 12.78 -4.33
C GLU A 19 -15.32 11.59 -4.13
N ILE A 20 -14.14 11.62 -4.76
CA ILE A 20 -13.15 10.54 -4.59
C ILE A 20 -12.47 10.68 -3.22
N ASP A 21 -12.60 9.63 -2.39
CA ASP A 21 -11.90 9.54 -1.11
C ASP A 21 -10.40 9.25 -1.30
N TYR A 22 -9.58 9.61 -0.31
CA TYR A 22 -8.12 9.47 -0.37
C TYR A 22 -7.68 8.03 -0.68
N SER A 23 -8.33 7.05 -0.08
CA SER A 23 -8.07 5.63 -0.30
C SER A 23 -8.39 5.15 -1.72
N THR A 24 -9.38 5.75 -2.39
CA THR A 24 -9.67 5.46 -3.80
C THR A 24 -8.62 6.09 -4.69
N ALA A 25 -8.21 7.32 -4.39
CA ALA A 25 -7.12 7.99 -5.11
C ALA A 25 -5.79 7.23 -4.98
N GLU A 26 -5.46 6.76 -3.77
CA GLU A 26 -4.29 5.91 -3.48
C GLU A 26 -4.33 4.62 -4.32
N ALA A 27 -5.47 3.92 -4.35
CA ALA A 27 -5.62 2.69 -5.13
C ALA A 27 -5.48 2.94 -6.65
N LEU A 28 -5.99 4.07 -7.16
CA LEU A 28 -5.82 4.46 -8.57
C LEU A 28 -4.36 4.76 -8.89
N ALA A 29 -3.65 5.49 -8.03
CA ALA A 29 -2.23 5.79 -8.20
C ALA A 29 -1.36 4.53 -8.18
N PHE A 30 -1.61 3.61 -7.24
CA PHE A 30 -0.93 2.31 -7.23
C PHE A 30 -1.19 1.55 -8.53
N ARG A 31 -2.44 1.52 -9.00
CA ARG A 31 -2.75 0.82 -10.23
C ARG A 31 -2.00 1.38 -11.44
N THR A 32 -1.92 2.70 -11.59
CA THR A 32 -1.19 3.31 -12.70
C THR A 32 0.30 2.95 -12.69
N ILE A 33 0.91 2.94 -11.51
CA ILE A 33 2.33 2.58 -11.34
C ILE A 33 2.57 1.09 -11.68
N LEU A 34 1.68 0.20 -11.21
CA LEU A 34 1.75 -1.24 -11.53
C LEU A 34 1.53 -1.50 -13.03
N GLU A 35 0.67 -0.72 -13.69
CA GLU A 35 0.47 -0.82 -15.14
C GLU A 35 1.71 -0.40 -15.94
N GLU A 36 2.49 0.56 -15.44
CA GLU A 36 3.76 0.96 -16.03
C GLU A 36 4.89 -0.08 -15.83
N GLY A 37 4.65 -1.14 -15.04
CA GLY A 37 5.60 -2.22 -14.80
C GLY A 37 6.45 -2.04 -13.55
N TYR A 38 6.20 -1.01 -12.75
CA TYR A 38 6.89 -0.78 -11.48
C TYR A 38 6.26 -1.62 -10.37
N GLU A 39 7.11 -2.20 -9.53
CA GLU A 39 6.70 -2.91 -8.33
C GLU A 39 6.39 -1.91 -7.20
N ILE A 40 5.46 -2.28 -6.32
CA ILE A 40 5.15 -1.50 -5.14
C ILE A 40 5.24 -2.43 -3.93
N ARG A 41 5.98 -2.00 -2.91
CA ARG A 41 6.06 -2.69 -1.63
C ARG A 41 5.51 -1.80 -0.55
N LEU A 42 4.49 -2.28 0.17
CA LEU A 42 3.84 -1.56 1.26
C LEU A 42 3.99 -2.33 2.56
N SER A 43 4.70 -1.74 3.52
CA SER A 43 4.97 -2.33 4.82
C SER A 43 4.35 -1.50 5.94
N ASP A 44 3.58 -2.16 6.81
CA ASP A 44 3.01 -1.61 8.05
C ASP A 44 2.50 -2.77 8.90
N GLN A 45 2.25 -2.53 10.18
CA GLN A 45 1.64 -3.49 11.09
C GLN A 45 0.26 -3.96 10.60
N ASP A 46 -0.50 -3.09 9.93
CA ASP A 46 -1.84 -3.38 9.38
C ASP A 46 -1.99 -2.90 7.91
N SER A 47 -0.91 -2.99 7.10
CA SER A 47 -0.82 -2.41 5.74
C SER A 47 -1.97 -2.81 4.80
N GLY A 48 -2.44 -4.05 4.88
CA GLY A 48 -3.49 -4.58 4.00
C GLY A 48 -4.87 -3.96 4.20
N GLN A 49 -5.25 -3.67 5.45
CA GLN A 49 -6.53 -3.01 5.76
C GLN A 49 -6.37 -1.50 5.92
N GLY A 50 -5.18 -1.04 6.29
CA GLY A 50 -4.90 0.33 6.74
C GLY A 50 -5.30 0.54 8.20
N ALA A 51 -4.58 1.41 8.91
CA ALA A 51 -4.80 1.70 10.32
C ALA A 51 -6.24 2.13 10.67
N PHE A 52 -6.92 2.82 9.76
CA PHE A 52 -8.31 3.28 9.89
C PHE A 52 -9.30 2.40 9.10
N ARG A 53 -8.89 1.20 8.67
CA ARG A 53 -9.66 0.29 7.80
C ARG A 53 -10.11 0.95 6.49
N GLN A 54 -9.30 1.87 6.00
CA GLN A 54 -9.57 2.64 4.80
C GLN A 54 -9.03 1.95 3.55
N ARG A 55 -8.00 1.12 3.59
CA ARG A 55 -7.30 0.70 2.36
C ARG A 55 -7.99 -0.47 1.67
N HIS A 56 -8.23 -1.56 2.41
CA HIS A 56 -8.77 -2.82 1.87
C HIS A 56 -7.99 -3.35 0.63
N ALA A 57 -6.67 -3.20 0.62
CA ALA A 57 -5.82 -3.71 -0.46
C ALA A 57 -5.60 -5.23 -0.36
N LEU A 58 -5.71 -5.79 0.85
CA LEU A 58 -5.73 -7.23 1.09
C LEU A 58 -7.15 -7.63 1.54
N LEU A 59 -7.81 -8.52 0.80
CA LEU A 59 -9.11 -9.08 1.15
C LEU A 59 -8.95 -10.51 1.62
N THR A 60 -9.50 -10.82 2.78
CA THR A 60 -9.51 -12.17 3.35
C THR A 60 -10.87 -12.82 3.10
N ASP A 61 -10.87 -14.06 2.61
CA ASP A 61 -12.08 -14.88 2.48
C ASP A 61 -12.58 -15.26 3.88
N GLN A 62 -13.87 -15.06 4.13
CA GLN A 62 -14.49 -15.35 5.42
C GLN A 62 -14.91 -16.83 5.55
N VAL A 63 -15.02 -17.54 4.43
CA VAL A 63 -15.47 -18.94 4.37
C VAL A 63 -14.28 -19.88 4.35
N VAL A 64 -13.22 -19.51 3.61
CA VAL A 64 -12.00 -20.31 3.47
C VAL A 64 -10.89 -19.68 4.30
N GLU A 65 -10.50 -20.33 5.39
CA GLU A 65 -9.41 -19.85 6.26
C GLU A 65 -8.10 -19.68 5.48
N GLY A 66 -7.37 -18.60 5.80
CA GLY A 66 -6.05 -18.30 5.24
C GLY A 66 -6.05 -17.83 3.78
N ARG A 67 -7.20 -17.84 3.10
CA ARG A 67 -7.27 -17.35 1.72
C ARG A 67 -7.33 -15.83 1.69
N THR A 68 -6.30 -15.22 1.11
CA THR A 68 -6.24 -13.78 0.88
C THR A 68 -6.05 -13.47 -0.60
N ILE A 69 -6.60 -12.35 -1.04
CA ILE A 69 -6.45 -11.84 -2.40
C ILE A 69 -6.03 -10.38 -2.35
N VAL A 70 -5.15 -9.98 -3.28
CA VAL A 70 -4.80 -8.59 -3.54
C VAL A 70 -5.46 -8.21 -4.87
N PRO A 71 -6.60 -7.50 -4.86
CA PRO A 71 -7.37 -7.25 -6.08
C PRO A 71 -6.57 -6.53 -7.17
N LEU A 72 -5.67 -5.62 -6.78
CA LEU A 72 -4.85 -4.84 -7.72
C LEU A 72 -3.92 -5.70 -8.58
N ASN A 73 -3.47 -6.86 -8.06
CA ASN A 73 -2.60 -7.79 -8.79
C ASN A 73 -3.38 -8.73 -9.72
N GLN A 74 -4.71 -8.87 -9.51
CA GLN A 74 -5.56 -9.75 -10.32
C GLN A 74 -6.13 -9.05 -11.57
N LEU A 75 -5.96 -7.74 -11.68
CA LEU A 75 -6.46 -6.96 -12.80
C LEU A 75 -5.55 -7.13 -14.02
N SER A 76 -6.13 -7.59 -15.14
CA SER A 76 -5.44 -7.72 -16.42
C SER A 76 -4.79 -6.39 -16.82
N ALA A 77 -3.50 -6.43 -17.14
CA ALA A 77 -2.75 -5.24 -17.52
C ALA A 77 -2.74 -5.06 -19.04
N LYS A 78 -2.69 -3.79 -19.49
CA LYS A 78 -2.45 -3.47 -20.90
C LYS A 78 -1.08 -3.93 -21.39
N ASN A 79 -0.10 -3.99 -20.48
CA ASN A 79 1.25 -4.43 -20.74
C ASN A 79 1.41 -5.92 -20.42
N SER A 80 2.29 -6.61 -21.16
CA SER A 80 2.52 -8.05 -21.01
C SER A 80 3.15 -8.47 -19.67
N GLN A 81 3.68 -7.52 -18.89
CA GLN A 81 4.29 -7.75 -17.57
C GLN A 81 3.92 -6.58 -16.62
N PRO A 82 2.77 -6.63 -15.94
CA PRO A 82 2.49 -5.66 -14.88
C PRO A 82 3.41 -5.83 -13.68
N GLY A 83 3.70 -4.72 -13.01
CA GLY A 83 4.33 -4.75 -11.70
C GLY A 83 3.42 -5.39 -10.65
N ASN A 84 4.01 -5.76 -9.52
CA ASN A 84 3.31 -6.45 -8.44
C ASN A 84 3.20 -5.55 -7.19
N LEU A 85 2.02 -5.55 -6.55
CA LEU A 85 1.84 -4.94 -5.23
C LEU A 85 2.09 -5.99 -4.15
N GLU A 86 3.18 -5.80 -3.41
CA GLU A 86 3.51 -6.59 -2.24
C GLU A 86 3.03 -5.87 -0.98
N ILE A 87 2.19 -6.55 -0.19
CA ILE A 87 1.68 -6.06 1.09
C ILE A 87 2.31 -6.88 2.19
N VAL A 88 3.09 -6.23 3.04
CA VAL A 88 3.77 -6.87 4.16
C VAL A 88 3.20 -6.36 5.47
N ASN A 89 2.55 -7.26 6.20
CA ASN A 89 2.16 -7.01 7.58
C ASN A 89 3.38 -7.22 8.48
N SER A 90 3.93 -6.12 8.98
CA SER A 90 5.19 -6.11 9.70
C SER A 90 5.00 -6.46 11.19
N PRO A 91 6.04 -6.97 11.88
CA PRO A 91 5.99 -7.17 13.32
C PRO A 91 5.91 -5.81 14.05
N LEU A 92 5.56 -5.84 15.34
CA LEU A 92 5.42 -4.67 16.22
C LEU A 92 6.70 -3.82 16.44
N SER A 93 7.80 -4.10 15.73
CA SER A 93 9.09 -3.43 15.87
C SER A 93 9.29 -2.38 14.78
N LYS A 94 9.21 -1.09 15.12
CA LYS A 94 9.32 0.01 14.15
C LYS A 94 10.74 0.22 13.64
N TYR A 95 11.72 0.22 14.54
CA TYR A 95 13.13 0.46 14.20
C TYR A 95 13.68 -0.60 13.25
N ALA A 96 13.41 -1.89 13.54
CA ALA A 96 13.91 -2.99 12.72
C ALA A 96 13.24 -3.03 11.34
N VAL A 97 11.93 -2.77 11.28
CA VAL A 97 11.19 -2.74 10.01
C VAL A 97 11.65 -1.57 9.15
N LEU A 98 11.77 -0.37 9.71
CA LEU A 98 12.25 0.79 8.96
C LEU A 98 13.68 0.58 8.43
N GLY A 99 14.59 0.04 9.26
CA GLY A 99 15.95 -0.28 8.81
C GLY A 99 15.99 -1.30 7.68
N PHE A 100 15.09 -2.30 7.71
CA PHE A 100 14.97 -3.30 6.66
C PHE A 100 14.43 -2.70 5.35
N GLU A 101 13.35 -1.92 5.41
CA GLU A 101 12.74 -1.28 4.23
C GLU A 101 13.68 -0.24 3.62
N LEU A 102 14.43 0.49 4.45
CA LEU A 102 15.46 1.42 3.98
C LEU A 102 16.59 0.67 3.27
N GLY A 103 17.10 -0.42 3.86
CA GLY A 103 18.11 -1.27 3.23
C GLY A 103 17.61 -1.88 1.91
N LEU A 104 16.36 -2.32 1.86
CA LEU A 104 15.72 -2.78 0.62
C LEU A 104 15.62 -1.66 -0.42
N SER A 105 15.29 -0.44 -0.03
CA SER A 105 15.22 0.70 -0.95
C SER A 105 16.57 0.97 -1.62
N TYR A 106 17.69 0.81 -0.90
CA TYR A 106 19.04 0.94 -1.49
C TYR A 106 19.44 -0.24 -2.39
N LEU A 107 18.98 -1.46 -2.08
CA LEU A 107 19.38 -2.69 -2.78
C LEU A 107 18.49 -3.02 -3.98
N THR A 108 17.21 -2.65 -3.91
CA THR A 108 16.23 -2.98 -4.94
C THR A 108 16.44 -2.09 -6.16
N SER A 109 16.22 -2.64 -7.36
CA SER A 109 16.36 -1.88 -8.61
C SER A 109 15.45 -0.65 -8.61
N ARG A 110 15.76 0.37 -9.43
CA ARG A 110 14.94 1.60 -9.61
C ARG A 110 13.47 1.36 -10.01
N LEU A 111 13.05 0.11 -10.14
CA LEU A 111 11.73 -0.31 -10.55
C LEU A 111 10.79 -0.63 -9.39
N CYS A 112 11.23 -0.59 -8.12
CA CYS A 112 10.37 -0.86 -6.96
C CYS A 112 10.18 0.37 -6.07
N LEU A 113 8.92 0.73 -5.84
CA LEU A 113 8.51 1.79 -4.95
C LEU A 113 8.22 1.22 -3.56
N THR A 114 9.09 1.53 -2.60
CA THR A 114 9.01 1.03 -1.22
C THR A 114 8.34 2.05 -0.31
N PHE A 115 7.26 1.66 0.35
CA PHE A 115 6.52 2.44 1.33
C PHE A 115 6.58 1.77 2.71
N TRP A 116 6.80 2.60 3.72
CA TRP A 116 6.62 2.23 5.12
C TRP A 116 5.61 3.18 5.76
N GLU A 117 4.53 2.63 6.31
CA GLU A 117 3.50 3.37 7.03
C GLU A 117 3.57 3.04 8.52
N VAL A 118 3.30 4.04 9.36
CA VAL A 118 3.19 3.87 10.81
C VAL A 118 1.74 4.05 11.22
N LYS A 119 1.20 3.08 11.96
CA LYS A 119 -0.18 3.10 12.49
C LYS A 119 -0.63 4.41 13.13
N PHE A 120 0.25 5.07 13.90
CA PHE A 120 0.07 6.45 14.38
C PHE A 120 1.43 7.15 14.38
N GLY A 121 1.46 8.39 13.88
CA GLY A 121 2.68 9.20 13.78
C GLY A 121 3.41 9.39 15.11
N ASP A 122 2.70 9.38 16.24
CA ASP A 122 3.26 9.52 17.58
C ASP A 122 4.30 8.46 17.94
N PHE A 123 4.25 7.29 17.27
CA PHE A 123 5.22 6.23 17.51
C PHE A 123 6.47 6.31 16.63
N PHE A 124 6.55 7.27 15.72
CA PHE A 124 7.71 7.50 14.86
C PHE A 124 9.00 7.75 15.66
N ASN A 125 8.89 8.36 16.84
CA ASN A 125 10.03 8.66 17.74
C ASN A 125 10.89 7.43 18.05
N THR A 126 10.31 6.22 18.02
CA THR A 126 11.05 4.97 18.27
C THR A 126 11.98 4.56 17.11
N ALA A 127 11.78 5.12 15.92
CA ALA A 127 12.58 4.89 14.72
C ALA A 127 13.38 6.13 14.29
N GLN A 128 13.29 7.23 15.05
CA GLN A 128 13.94 8.51 14.75
C GLN A 128 15.46 8.37 14.53
N VAL A 129 16.12 7.54 15.34
CA VAL A 129 17.57 7.27 15.20
C VAL A 129 17.91 6.67 13.82
N ALA A 130 17.05 5.84 13.24
CA ALA A 130 17.29 5.27 11.91
C ALA A 130 17.07 6.31 10.80
N VAL A 131 16.13 7.23 10.99
CA VAL A 131 15.85 8.32 10.03
C VAL A 131 16.98 9.33 10.03
N GLU A 132 17.34 9.85 11.20
CA GLU A 132 18.40 10.86 11.35
C GLU A 132 19.77 10.36 10.83
N SER A 133 20.05 9.05 10.97
CA SER A 133 21.33 8.49 10.56
C SER A 133 21.46 8.17 9.06
N SER A 134 20.35 8.15 8.32
CA SER A 134 20.37 7.59 6.95
C SER A 134 19.57 8.39 5.92
N ILE A 135 18.48 9.04 6.33
CA ILE A 135 17.58 9.79 5.42
C ILE A 135 17.92 11.30 5.45
N ASP A 136 18.23 11.84 6.62
CA ASP A 136 18.51 13.28 6.81
C ASP A 136 20.00 13.66 6.63
N GLN A 137 20.81 12.77 6.03
CA GLN A 137 22.19 13.06 5.63
C GLN A 137 22.28 13.63 4.22
#